data_AF-A0A924TIG3-F1
#
_entry.id   AF-A0A924TIG3-F1
#
_cell.length_a   1.000
_cell.length_b   1.000
_cell.length_c   1.000
_cell.angle_alpha   90.00
_cell.angle_beta   90.00
_cell.angle_gamma   90.00
#
_symmetry.space_group_name_H-M   'P 1'
#
loop_
_entity.id
_entity.type
_entity.pdbx_description
1 polymer ?
#
loop_
_entity_poly.entity_id
_entity_poly.type
_entity_poly.pdbx_seq_one_letter_code
_entity_poly.pdbx_strand_id
1 'polypeptide(L)'
;NKPELINGILVCPSSTEKNGWKVHFEYTKDWGKTWTKSDDINDGKTFSAIQPSILKYKDGSLQVLCRSRNTTINQSWSSDGGKSWNAMVATVLPNNNSGTDAVTLQDGRQLLVYNHAIPSAKWVNGKGSRTPLNVAISKDGKTWFAAAILEDSPVSQYSYPSVIQTKDGMVHIVYTWRRERVKHVIIDPSKIDMQLIVNGKWPGIMSSQTTTNNED
;
A
#
# COMPACT_ATOMS: atom_id res chain seq x y z
N ASN A 1 -3.94 0.84 -9.50
CA ASN A 1 -2.55 1.36 -9.54
C ASN A 1 -1.92 0.98 -10.86
N LYS A 2 -0.59 1.13 -11.02
CA LYS A 2 0.11 0.83 -12.27
C LYS A 2 -0.01 -0.65 -12.68
N PRO A 3 -0.18 -0.95 -13.98
CA PRO A 3 -0.06 -2.31 -14.51
C PRO A 3 1.37 -2.86 -14.37
N GLU A 4 1.50 -4.18 -14.33
CA GLU A 4 2.78 -4.89 -14.30
C GLU A 4 2.87 -5.89 -15.47
N LEU A 5 4.03 -5.93 -16.14
CA LEU A 5 4.30 -6.93 -17.18
C LEU A 5 4.84 -8.21 -16.53
N ILE A 6 4.08 -9.30 -16.62
CA ILE A 6 4.38 -10.60 -15.99
C ILE A 6 4.29 -11.68 -17.07
N ASN A 7 5.40 -12.36 -17.35
CA ASN A 7 5.48 -13.44 -18.34
C ASN A 7 4.92 -13.06 -19.72
N GLY A 8 5.17 -11.82 -20.16
CA GLY A 8 4.68 -11.30 -21.44
C GLY A 8 3.20 -10.88 -21.46
N ILE A 9 2.51 -10.92 -20.32
CA ILE A 9 1.13 -10.47 -20.16
C ILE A 9 1.13 -9.19 -19.32
N LEU A 10 0.45 -8.15 -19.80
CA LEU A 10 0.22 -6.96 -19.00
C LEU A 10 -0.95 -7.25 -18.05
N VAL A 11 -0.66 -7.26 -16.76
CA VAL A 11 -1.63 -7.47 -15.69
C VAL A 11 -1.99 -6.11 -15.09
N CYS A 12 -3.25 -5.73 -15.25
CA CYS A 12 -3.80 -4.49 -14.73
C CYS A 12 -4.52 -4.77 -13.39
N PRO A 13 -4.00 -4.26 -12.26
CA PRO A 13 -4.63 -4.47 -10.96
C PRO A 13 -5.79 -3.47 -10.80
N SER A 14 -7.01 -3.97 -11.01
CA SER A 14 -8.27 -3.22 -11.10
C SER A 14 -9.16 -3.42 -9.87
N SER A 15 -10.23 -2.63 -9.78
CA SER A 15 -11.25 -2.80 -8.75
C SER A 15 -12.58 -2.19 -9.15
N THR A 16 -13.67 -2.71 -8.60
CA THR A 16 -15.02 -2.13 -8.71
C THR A 16 -15.51 -1.63 -7.36
N GLU A 17 -16.28 -0.55 -7.37
CA GLU A 17 -16.89 0.02 -6.15
C GLU A 17 -18.40 -0.22 -6.06
N LYS A 18 -19.03 -0.64 -7.16
CA LYS A 18 -20.47 -0.91 -7.22
C LYS A 18 -20.79 -2.22 -6.49
N ASN A 19 -21.77 -2.17 -5.60
CA ASN A 19 -22.23 -3.31 -4.79
C ASN A 19 -21.13 -3.90 -3.89
N GLY A 20 -20.23 -3.05 -3.38
CA GLY A 20 -19.10 -3.45 -2.54
C GLY A 20 -17.77 -3.17 -3.23
N TRP A 21 -16.73 -3.03 -2.42
CA TRP A 21 -15.36 -2.75 -2.89
C TRP A 21 -14.65 -4.06 -3.19
N LYS A 22 -14.45 -4.35 -4.47
CA LYS A 22 -13.94 -5.65 -4.95
C LYS A 22 -12.75 -5.47 -5.88
N VAL A 23 -11.71 -6.26 -5.66
CA VAL A 23 -10.50 -6.32 -6.46
C VAL A 23 -10.63 -7.43 -7.49
N HIS A 24 -10.20 -7.14 -8.72
CA HIS A 24 -10.05 -8.11 -9.80
C HIS A 24 -8.89 -7.66 -10.70
N PHE A 25 -8.57 -8.46 -11.70
CA PHE A 25 -7.47 -8.19 -12.60
C PHE A 25 -7.95 -8.25 -14.03
N GLU A 26 -7.41 -7.35 -14.84
CA GLU A 26 -7.60 -7.35 -16.29
C GLU A 26 -6.27 -7.71 -16.94
N TYR A 27 -6.32 -8.51 -18.00
CA TYR A 27 -5.15 -9.04 -18.67
C TYR A 27 -5.20 -8.71 -20.14
N THR A 28 -4.05 -8.32 -20.69
CA THR A 28 -3.85 -8.24 -22.13
C THR A 28 -2.51 -8.82 -22.51
N LYS A 29 -2.50 -9.68 -23.53
CA LYS A 29 -1.30 -10.34 -24.09
C LYS A 29 -0.83 -9.70 -25.40
N ASP A 30 -1.59 -8.74 -25.92
CA ASP A 30 -1.45 -8.18 -27.26
C ASP A 30 -1.47 -6.64 -27.24
N TRP A 31 -0.93 -6.07 -26.15
CA TRP A 31 -0.77 -4.63 -25.95
C TRP A 31 -2.10 -3.86 -26.01
N GLY A 32 -3.15 -4.45 -25.46
CA GLY A 32 -4.45 -3.82 -25.27
C GLY A 32 -5.45 -4.04 -26.40
N LYS A 33 -5.18 -4.93 -27.37
CA LYS A 33 -6.14 -5.25 -28.45
C LYS A 33 -7.26 -6.15 -27.94
N THR A 34 -6.94 -7.14 -27.12
CA THR A 34 -7.91 -8.02 -26.45
C THR A 34 -7.67 -8.05 -24.95
N TRP A 35 -8.77 -8.22 -24.21
CA TRP A 35 -8.78 -8.16 -22.75
C TRP A 35 -9.54 -9.37 -22.19
N THR A 36 -9.02 -9.92 -21.10
CA THR A 36 -9.76 -10.83 -20.23
C THR A 36 -9.79 -10.25 -18.82
N LYS A 37 -10.75 -10.69 -18.01
CA LYS A 37 -10.92 -10.27 -16.63
C LYS A 37 -11.01 -11.50 -15.72
N SER A 38 -10.37 -11.45 -14.56
CA SER A 38 -10.54 -12.46 -13.51
C SER A 38 -11.86 -12.29 -12.78
N ASP A 39 -12.23 -13.32 -12.02
CA ASP A 39 -13.20 -13.16 -10.93
C ASP A 39 -12.68 -12.16 -9.87
N ASP A 40 -13.60 -11.68 -9.04
CA ASP A 40 -13.25 -10.85 -7.89
C ASP A 40 -12.54 -11.71 -6.82
N ILE A 41 -11.43 -11.22 -6.27
CA ILE A 41 -10.65 -11.94 -5.24
C ILE A 41 -11.14 -11.71 -3.80
N ASN A 42 -12.22 -10.94 -3.66
CA ASN A 42 -12.90 -10.68 -2.40
C ASN A 42 -14.39 -10.41 -2.63
N ASP A 43 -15.20 -10.64 -1.60
CA ASP A 43 -16.66 -10.56 -1.63
C ASP A 43 -17.23 -9.13 -1.48
N GLY A 44 -16.36 -8.15 -1.19
CA GLY A 44 -16.75 -6.77 -0.87
C GLY A 44 -17.44 -6.60 0.49
N LYS A 45 -17.54 -7.66 1.29
CA LYS A 45 -18.19 -7.69 2.62
C LYS A 45 -17.19 -7.98 3.72
N THR A 46 -16.55 -9.14 3.68
CA THR A 46 -15.49 -9.56 4.60
C THR A 46 -14.30 -8.61 4.48
N PHE A 47 -13.85 -8.38 3.25
CA PHE A 47 -12.89 -7.35 2.93
C PHE A 47 -13.48 -6.41 1.87
N SER A 48 -13.48 -5.11 2.18
CA SER A 48 -13.85 -4.02 1.28
C SER A 48 -12.58 -3.35 0.80
N ALA A 49 -12.02 -3.85 -0.31
CA ALA A 49 -10.70 -3.45 -0.80
C ALA A 49 -10.74 -2.97 -2.26
N ILE A 50 -9.87 -2.01 -2.58
CA ILE A 50 -9.72 -1.43 -3.92
C ILE A 50 -8.27 -0.98 -4.14
N GLN A 51 -7.97 -0.49 -5.35
CA GLN A 51 -6.68 0.11 -5.69
C GLN A 51 -5.47 -0.79 -5.35
N PRO A 52 -5.47 -2.06 -5.80
CA PRO A 52 -4.34 -2.97 -5.63
C PRO A 52 -3.05 -2.45 -6.29
N SER A 53 -1.91 -2.66 -5.62
CA SER A 53 -0.56 -2.61 -6.18
C SER A 53 0.01 -4.02 -6.26
N ILE A 54 0.61 -4.42 -7.38
CA ILE A 54 1.27 -5.72 -7.54
C ILE A 54 2.75 -5.59 -7.15
N LEU A 55 3.25 -6.57 -6.38
CA LEU A 55 4.64 -6.76 -6.01
C LEU A 55 5.12 -8.13 -6.50
N LYS A 56 6.37 -8.21 -6.93
CA LYS A 56 7.00 -9.40 -7.54
C LYS A 56 8.11 -9.94 -6.64
N TYR A 57 8.19 -11.25 -6.50
CA TYR A 57 9.19 -11.92 -5.67
C TYR A 57 10.11 -12.81 -6.51
N LYS A 58 11.29 -13.11 -5.95
CA LYS A 58 12.33 -13.90 -6.63
C LYS A 58 11.90 -15.33 -6.94
N ASP A 59 11.00 -15.89 -6.15
CA ASP A 59 10.42 -17.22 -6.34
C ASP A 59 9.30 -17.24 -7.40
N GLY A 60 9.01 -16.10 -8.02
CA GLY A 60 7.93 -15.96 -9.01
C GLY A 60 6.55 -15.71 -8.40
N SER A 61 6.42 -15.71 -7.07
CA SER A 61 5.18 -15.32 -6.42
C SER A 61 4.90 -13.82 -6.62
N LEU A 62 3.61 -13.50 -6.57
CA LEU A 62 3.11 -12.13 -6.58
C LEU A 62 2.35 -11.85 -5.29
N GLN A 63 2.45 -10.63 -4.80
CA GLN A 63 1.59 -10.11 -3.74
C GLN A 63 0.82 -8.92 -4.29
N VAL A 64 -0.42 -8.76 -3.84
CA VAL A 64 -1.13 -7.48 -3.96
C VAL A 64 -1.30 -6.84 -2.62
N LEU A 65 -1.14 -5.52 -2.58
CA LEU A 65 -1.46 -4.67 -1.44
C LEU A 65 -2.57 -3.71 -1.82
N CYS A 66 -3.64 -3.70 -1.03
CA CYS A 66 -4.87 -2.99 -1.35
C CYS A 66 -5.20 -1.96 -0.26
N ARG A 67 -5.64 -0.79 -0.71
CA ARG A 67 -6.43 0.13 0.13
C ARG A 67 -7.70 -0.58 0.58
N SER A 68 -8.16 -0.31 1.81
CA SER A 68 -9.39 -0.92 2.31
C SER A 68 -10.22 -0.01 3.21
N ARG A 69 -11.45 -0.44 3.49
CA ARG A 69 -12.31 0.08 4.57
C ARG A 69 -12.12 -0.69 5.89
N ASN A 70 -11.33 -1.76 5.88
CA ASN A 70 -11.10 -2.68 7.01
C ASN A 70 -10.01 -2.19 7.97
N THR A 71 -9.68 -0.90 7.95
CA THR A 71 -8.64 -0.24 8.77
C THR A 71 -7.21 -0.80 8.64
N THR A 72 -6.98 -1.71 7.70
CA THR A 72 -5.70 -2.37 7.43
C THR A 72 -5.38 -2.35 5.94
N ILE A 73 -4.10 -2.39 5.57
CA ILE A 73 -3.74 -2.76 4.21
C ILE A 73 -4.10 -4.23 4.06
N ASN A 74 -4.89 -4.56 3.05
CA ASN A 74 -5.26 -5.95 2.76
C ASN A 74 -4.34 -6.50 1.69
N GLN A 75 -4.14 -7.82 1.71
CA GLN A 75 -3.27 -8.51 0.79
C GLN A 75 -3.88 -9.78 0.22
N SER A 76 -3.37 -10.20 -0.92
CA SER A 76 -3.53 -11.54 -1.46
C SER A 76 -2.24 -11.95 -2.18
N TRP A 77 -2.04 -13.24 -2.35
CA TRP A 77 -0.85 -13.83 -2.96
C TRP A 77 -1.24 -14.71 -4.14
N SER A 78 -0.40 -14.71 -5.17
CA SER A 78 -0.49 -15.62 -6.32
C SER A 78 0.83 -16.36 -6.49
N SER A 79 0.76 -17.65 -6.77
CA SER A 79 1.91 -18.52 -7.05
C SER A 79 1.96 -19.02 -8.50
N ASP A 80 1.07 -18.53 -9.36
CA ASP A 80 0.89 -19.03 -10.74
C ASP A 80 0.98 -17.92 -11.80
N GLY A 81 1.70 -16.84 -11.47
CA GLY A 81 1.89 -15.68 -12.35
C GLY A 81 0.66 -14.77 -12.42
N GLY A 82 -0.17 -14.76 -11.37
CA GLY A 82 -1.33 -13.88 -11.26
C GLY A 82 -2.60 -14.45 -11.87
N LYS A 83 -2.64 -15.74 -12.25
CA LYS A 83 -3.84 -16.36 -12.83
C LYS A 83 -4.90 -16.64 -11.76
N SER A 84 -4.46 -17.08 -10.59
CA SER A 84 -5.29 -17.24 -9.40
C SER A 84 -4.65 -16.57 -8.19
N TRP A 85 -5.50 -16.24 -7.21
CA TRP A 85 -5.13 -15.48 -6.03
C TRP A 85 -5.74 -16.14 -4.81
N ASN A 86 -4.96 -16.24 -3.73
CA ASN A 86 -5.44 -16.74 -2.45
C ASN A 86 -6.53 -15.84 -1.87
N ALA A 87 -7.26 -16.37 -0.88
CA ALA A 87 -8.21 -15.57 -0.12
C ALA A 87 -7.53 -14.30 0.43
N MET A 88 -8.21 -13.17 0.28
CA MET A 88 -7.72 -11.90 0.80
C MET A 88 -7.64 -11.95 2.33
N VAL A 89 -6.55 -11.42 2.89
CA VAL A 89 -6.31 -11.33 4.33
C VAL A 89 -5.78 -9.96 4.70
N ALA A 90 -5.88 -9.57 5.98
CA ALA A 90 -5.25 -8.36 6.48
C ALA A 90 -3.72 -8.52 6.55
N THR A 91 -3.00 -7.41 6.39
CA THR A 91 -1.59 -7.30 6.79
C THR A 91 -1.48 -6.79 8.23
N VAL A 92 -0.25 -6.65 8.73
CA VAL A 92 0.04 -5.97 10.00
C VAL A 92 -0.01 -4.44 9.91
N LEU A 93 -0.14 -3.88 8.70
CA LEU A 93 -0.08 -2.43 8.46
C LEU A 93 -1.47 -1.79 8.49
N PRO A 94 -1.61 -0.60 9.09
CA PRO A 94 -2.89 0.10 9.13
C PRO A 94 -3.22 0.76 7.77
N ASN A 95 -4.51 1.00 7.54
CA ASN A 95 -4.99 1.84 6.44
C ASN A 95 -6.20 2.66 6.89
N ASN A 96 -6.09 3.97 6.78
CA ASN A 96 -7.16 4.94 7.04
C ASN A 96 -8.10 5.16 5.84
N ASN A 97 -8.22 4.17 4.96
CA ASN A 97 -8.94 4.29 3.69
C ASN A 97 -8.33 5.39 2.78
N SER A 98 -7.02 5.60 2.87
CA SER A 98 -6.28 6.40 1.89
C SER A 98 -5.69 5.52 0.80
N GLY A 99 -5.56 6.11 -0.40
CA GLY A 99 -4.83 5.49 -1.50
C GLY A 99 -3.38 5.22 -1.11
N THR A 100 -2.85 4.12 -1.62
CA THR A 100 -1.47 3.69 -1.44
C THR A 100 -0.87 3.39 -2.80
N ASP A 101 0.45 3.34 -2.89
CA ASP A 101 1.13 2.75 -4.05
C ASP A 101 2.41 2.05 -3.60
N ALA A 102 2.77 1.00 -4.31
CA ALA A 102 3.90 0.16 -3.95
C ALA A 102 4.72 -0.19 -5.20
N VAL A 103 5.98 -0.56 -4.99
CA VAL A 103 6.88 -1.00 -6.07
C VAL A 103 7.88 -2.03 -5.54
N THR A 104 8.17 -3.04 -6.36
CA THR A 104 9.31 -3.93 -6.14
C THR A 104 10.58 -3.22 -6.60
N LEU A 105 11.51 -3.02 -5.68
CA LEU A 105 12.83 -2.46 -5.96
C LEU A 105 13.70 -3.46 -6.73
N GLN A 106 14.69 -2.94 -7.45
CA GLN A 106 15.65 -3.71 -8.26
C GLN A 106 16.42 -4.75 -7.45
N ASP A 107 16.62 -4.52 -6.14
CA ASP A 107 17.28 -5.48 -5.24
C ASP A 107 16.32 -6.54 -4.66
N GLY A 108 15.03 -6.47 -5.01
CA GLY A 108 13.97 -7.39 -4.59
C GLY A 108 13.25 -6.99 -3.31
N ARG A 109 13.62 -5.88 -2.67
CA ARG A 109 12.83 -5.32 -1.57
C ARG A 109 11.51 -4.74 -2.09
N GLN A 110 10.50 -4.72 -1.24
CA GLN A 110 9.18 -4.19 -1.54
C GLN A 110 9.00 -2.86 -0.82
N LEU A 111 8.69 -1.80 -1.54
CA LEU A 111 8.47 -0.47 -0.98
C LEU A 111 7.00 -0.08 -1.08
N LEU A 112 6.42 0.39 0.02
CA LEU A 112 5.03 0.85 0.12
C LEU A 112 4.99 2.31 0.58
N VAL A 113 4.24 3.13 -0.14
CA VAL A 113 3.88 4.50 0.28
C VAL A 113 2.40 4.51 0.70
N TYR A 114 2.14 4.89 1.95
CA TYR A 114 0.81 4.85 2.56
C TYR A 114 0.72 5.78 3.77
N ASN A 115 -0.48 6.01 4.27
CA ASN A 115 -0.67 6.73 5.52
C ASN A 115 -0.66 5.76 6.71
N HIS A 116 0.36 5.83 7.57
CA HIS A 116 0.45 5.00 8.78
C HIS A 116 -0.35 5.62 9.93
N ALA A 117 -1.67 5.70 9.75
CA ALA A 117 -2.58 6.23 10.76
C ALA A 117 -3.19 5.09 11.57
N ILE A 118 -3.03 5.13 12.89
CA ILE A 118 -3.55 4.10 13.79
C ILE A 118 -5.09 4.11 13.78
N PRO A 119 -5.75 2.96 13.61
CA PRO A 119 -7.20 2.86 13.60
C PRO A 119 -7.86 3.43 14.84
N SER A 120 -8.97 4.13 14.64
CA SER A 120 -9.84 4.61 15.71
C SER A 120 -11.22 4.01 15.57
N ALA A 121 -11.86 3.64 16.69
CA ALA A 121 -13.24 3.19 16.74
C ALA A 121 -14.24 4.23 16.19
N LYS A 122 -13.85 5.51 16.12
CA LYS A 122 -14.67 6.60 15.55
C LYS A 122 -14.70 6.60 14.02
N TRP A 123 -13.84 5.83 13.35
CA TRP A 123 -13.77 5.83 11.89
C TRP A 123 -14.94 5.07 11.28
N VAL A 124 -15.76 5.79 10.51
CA VAL A 124 -16.81 5.19 9.70
C VAL A 124 -16.20 4.72 8.38
N ASN A 125 -16.41 3.44 8.02
CA ASN A 125 -15.86 2.83 6.81
C ASN A 125 -14.33 2.98 6.70
N GLY A 126 -13.65 2.87 7.83
CA GLY A 126 -12.19 3.00 7.95
C GLY A 126 -11.62 4.36 7.57
N LYS A 127 -12.47 5.39 7.39
CA LYS A 127 -12.05 6.71 6.92
C LYS A 127 -11.44 7.53 8.06
N GLY A 128 -10.11 7.64 8.05
CA GLY A 128 -9.34 8.42 9.01
C GLY A 128 -8.62 9.64 8.41
N SER A 129 -7.80 10.29 9.23
CA SER A 129 -6.95 11.43 8.83
C SER A 129 -5.86 10.98 7.86
N ARG A 130 -5.69 11.69 6.75
CA ARG A 130 -4.67 11.43 5.71
C ARG A 130 -3.29 11.98 6.10
N THR A 131 -2.77 11.54 7.23
CA THR A 131 -1.45 11.86 7.80
C THR A 131 -1.11 10.87 8.93
N PRO A 132 0.17 10.56 9.20
CA PRO A 132 1.36 10.88 8.40
C PRO A 132 1.32 10.20 7.02
N LEU A 133 2.14 10.64 6.07
CA LEU A 133 2.44 9.91 4.83
C LEU A 133 3.83 9.27 4.99
N ASN A 134 3.90 7.96 4.84
CA ASN A 134 5.03 7.14 5.24
C ASN A 134 5.53 6.28 4.07
N VAL A 135 6.79 5.88 4.17
CA VAL A 135 7.42 4.86 3.33
C VAL A 135 7.83 3.69 4.20
N ALA A 136 7.27 2.50 3.94
CA ALA A 136 7.69 1.25 4.58
C ALA A 136 8.35 0.33 3.57
N ILE A 137 9.26 -0.52 4.05
CA ILE A 137 10.00 -1.50 3.26
C ILE A 137 9.82 -2.90 3.84
N SER A 138 9.75 -3.90 2.97
CA SER A 138 9.74 -5.31 3.33
C SER A 138 10.70 -6.11 2.44
N LYS A 139 11.25 -7.20 2.96
CA LYS A 139 12.02 -8.18 2.16
C LYS A 139 11.15 -9.35 1.67
N ASP A 140 10.05 -9.61 2.37
CA ASP A 140 9.25 -10.84 2.26
C ASP A 140 7.75 -10.56 2.08
N GLY A 141 7.33 -9.28 2.04
CA GLY A 141 5.94 -8.85 1.97
C GLY A 141 5.16 -9.00 3.27
N LYS A 142 5.76 -9.58 4.31
CA LYS A 142 5.11 -10.00 5.56
C LYS A 142 5.60 -9.17 6.73
N THR A 143 6.91 -9.02 6.82
CA THR A 143 7.59 -8.22 7.84
C THR A 143 7.91 -6.85 7.26
N TRP A 144 7.42 -5.80 7.90
CA TRP A 144 7.53 -4.43 7.42
C TRP A 144 8.36 -3.56 8.35
N PHE A 145 9.19 -2.72 7.76
CA PHE A 145 10.11 -1.81 8.42
C PHE A 145 9.77 -0.38 8.04
N ALA A 146 9.82 0.53 9.01
CA ALA A 146 9.77 1.96 8.77
C ALA A 146 11.04 2.40 8.04
N ALA A 147 10.86 3.17 6.97
CA ALA A 147 11.95 3.67 6.15
C ALA A 147 11.99 5.21 6.11
N ALA A 148 10.84 5.87 5.96
CA ALA A 148 10.78 7.34 5.98
C ALA A 148 9.38 7.86 6.35
N ILE A 149 9.36 9.08 6.88
CA ILE A 149 8.16 9.91 7.01
C ILE A 149 8.29 11.04 6.00
N LEU A 150 7.38 11.08 5.02
CA LEU A 150 7.37 12.13 3.98
C LEU A 150 6.70 13.40 4.48
N GLU A 151 5.65 13.22 5.29
CA GLU A 151 4.83 14.27 5.86
C GLU A 151 4.20 13.79 7.17
N ASP A 152 4.14 14.63 8.21
CA ASP A 152 3.57 14.29 9.52
C ASP A 152 2.66 15.38 10.11
N SER A 153 2.48 16.49 9.39
CA SER A 153 1.73 17.61 9.95
C SER A 153 0.27 17.24 10.26
N PRO A 154 -0.30 17.73 11.38
CA PRO A 154 -1.67 17.42 11.79
C PRO A 154 -2.73 18.05 10.87
N VAL A 155 -2.35 19.02 10.03
CA VAL A 155 -3.23 19.66 9.02
C VAL A 155 -3.78 18.64 8.01
N SER A 156 -3.14 17.47 7.87
CA SER A 156 -3.61 16.33 7.06
C SER A 156 -3.55 16.57 5.54
N GLN A 157 -4.33 15.80 4.78
CA GLN A 157 -4.52 15.90 3.33
C GLN A 157 -3.31 15.50 2.45
N TYR A 158 -2.55 14.47 2.84
CA TYR A 158 -1.51 13.85 2.01
C TYR A 158 -2.06 12.58 1.36
N SER A 159 -2.24 12.58 0.04
CA SER A 159 -3.05 11.56 -0.63
C SER A 159 -2.47 11.11 -1.98
N TYR A 160 -2.97 9.95 -2.44
CA TYR A 160 -2.77 9.44 -3.80
C TYR A 160 -1.29 9.40 -4.22
N PRO A 161 -0.44 8.69 -3.45
CA PRO A 161 0.94 8.52 -3.87
C PRO A 161 1.02 7.73 -5.18
N SER A 162 2.07 8.01 -5.95
CA SER A 162 2.53 7.17 -7.06
C SER A 162 4.05 7.03 -6.91
N VAL A 163 4.53 5.80 -7.03
CA VAL A 163 5.95 5.45 -6.79
C VAL A 163 6.52 4.61 -7.92
N ILE A 164 7.73 4.96 -8.36
CA ILE A 164 8.55 4.18 -9.29
C ILE A 164 10.00 4.15 -8.81
N GLN A 165 10.76 3.16 -9.28
CA GLN A 165 12.22 3.20 -9.20
C GLN A 165 12.79 3.40 -10.61
N THR A 166 13.67 4.38 -10.76
CA THR A 166 14.32 4.71 -12.02
C THR A 166 15.59 3.87 -12.25
N LYS A 167 16.12 3.89 -13.47
CA LYS A 167 17.28 3.07 -13.88
C LYS A 167 18.57 3.38 -13.11
N ASP A 168 18.68 4.57 -12.56
CA ASP A 168 19.77 5.00 -11.67
C ASP A 168 19.65 4.47 -10.24
N GLY A 169 18.59 3.70 -9.95
CA GLY A 169 18.34 3.09 -8.64
C GLY A 169 17.56 3.99 -7.68
N MET A 170 17.29 5.25 -8.05
CA MET A 170 16.55 6.18 -7.19
C MET A 170 15.05 5.88 -7.19
N VAL A 171 14.40 6.10 -6.04
CA VAL A 171 12.94 5.95 -5.90
C VAL A 171 12.30 7.32 -6.00
N HIS A 172 11.42 7.50 -7.00
CA HIS A 172 10.66 8.72 -7.21
C HIS A 172 9.24 8.54 -6.67
N ILE A 173 8.81 9.46 -5.82
CA ILE A 173 7.49 9.46 -5.19
C ILE A 173 6.81 10.79 -5.49
N VAL A 174 5.61 10.75 -6.04
CA VAL A 174 4.73 11.92 -6.18
C VAL A 174 3.44 11.73 -5.40
N TYR A 175 2.86 12.81 -4.87
CA TYR A 175 1.60 12.73 -4.13
C TYR A 175 0.89 14.09 -4.09
N THR A 176 -0.42 14.06 -3.87
CA THR A 176 -1.21 15.25 -3.59
C THR A 176 -0.85 15.79 -2.21
N TRP A 177 -0.30 17.00 -2.14
CA TRP A 177 0.00 17.72 -0.91
C TRP A 177 -1.10 18.75 -0.65
N ARG A 178 -1.90 18.51 0.40
CA ARG A 178 -2.98 19.39 0.87
C ARG A 178 -4.06 19.78 -0.15
N ARG A 179 -4.12 19.07 -1.29
CA ARG A 179 -4.93 19.42 -2.48
C ARG A 179 -4.58 20.78 -3.10
N GLU A 180 -3.41 21.29 -2.79
CA GLU A 180 -2.91 22.56 -3.32
C GLU A 180 -1.87 22.33 -4.42
N ARG A 181 -1.10 21.24 -4.32
CA ARG A 181 -0.03 20.91 -5.28
C ARG A 181 0.23 19.41 -5.34
N VAL A 182 0.99 19.02 -6.36
CA VAL A 182 1.68 17.72 -6.40
C VAL A 182 3.10 17.94 -5.88
N LYS A 183 3.49 17.20 -4.84
CA LYS A 183 4.87 17.21 -4.33
C LYS A 183 5.62 16.00 -4.89
N HIS A 184 6.89 16.20 -5.23
CA HIS A 184 7.82 15.17 -5.71
C HIS A 184 8.95 15.01 -4.71
N VAL A 185 9.27 13.77 -4.34
CA VAL A 185 10.37 13.41 -3.45
C VAL A 185 11.19 12.31 -4.13
N ILE A 186 12.51 12.35 -3.96
CA ILE A 186 13.44 11.32 -4.40
C ILE A 186 14.09 10.71 -3.16
N ILE A 187 14.14 9.38 -3.10
CA ILE A 187 14.81 8.63 -2.03
C ILE A 187 15.88 7.74 -2.66
N ASP A 188 17.06 7.74 -2.05
CA ASP A 188 18.11 6.76 -2.33
C ASP A 188 17.84 5.51 -1.47
N PRO A 189 17.35 4.39 -2.05
CA PRO A 189 16.96 3.23 -1.28
C PRO A 189 18.15 2.49 -0.65
N SER A 190 19.39 2.78 -1.05
CA SER A 190 20.60 2.20 -0.46
C SER A 190 20.95 2.81 0.90
N LYS A 191 20.44 4.02 1.18
CA LYS A 191 20.71 4.78 2.41
C LYS A 191 19.63 4.63 3.48
N ILE A 192 18.62 3.81 3.21
CA ILE A 192 17.50 3.63 4.14
C ILE A 192 17.95 2.77 5.32
N ASP A 193 17.90 3.35 6.51
CA ASP A 193 17.92 2.61 7.76
C ASP A 193 16.51 2.04 8.04
N MET A 194 16.43 0.72 8.24
CA MET A 194 15.17 -0.01 8.37
C MET A 194 14.90 -0.33 9.84
N GLN A 195 13.87 0.29 10.41
CA GLN A 195 13.46 0.03 11.78
C GLN A 195 12.19 -0.82 11.82
N LEU A 196 12.19 -1.92 12.57
CA LEU A 196 11.07 -2.86 12.61
C LEU A 196 9.80 -2.17 13.12
N ILE A 197 8.69 -2.34 12.39
CA ILE A 197 7.37 -1.91 12.86
C ILE A 197 6.84 -3.01 13.79
N VAL A 198 6.72 -2.70 15.08
CA VAL A 198 6.26 -3.66 16.09
C VAL A 198 4.82 -3.34 16.47
N ASN A 199 3.93 -4.34 16.39
CA ASN A 199 2.51 -4.20 16.75
C ASN A 199 1.82 -3.01 16.06
N GLY A 200 2.16 -2.76 14.79
CA GLY A 200 1.60 -1.67 14.00
C GLY A 200 1.99 -0.27 14.48
N LYS A 201 3.03 -0.13 15.32
CA LYS A 201 3.52 1.17 15.78
C LYS A 201 4.75 1.59 14.98
N TRP A 202 4.70 2.80 14.43
CA TRP A 202 5.85 3.44 13.82
C TRP A 202 6.92 3.74 14.88
N PRO A 203 8.19 3.34 14.68
CA PRO A 203 9.26 3.60 15.65
C PRO A 203 9.52 5.11 15.77
N GLY A 204 9.86 5.58 16.97
CA GLY A 204 10.11 7.00 17.25
C GLY A 204 8.88 7.84 17.58
N ILE A 205 7.65 7.30 17.47
CA ILE A 205 6.45 7.94 18.05
C ILE A 205 6.25 7.36 19.46
N MET A 206 6.91 7.95 20.46
CA MET A 206 6.45 7.74 21.84
C MET A 206 5.04 8.30 21.94
N SER A 207 4.06 7.43 22.14
CA SER A 207 2.71 7.85 22.53
C SER A 207 2.85 8.72 23.78
N SER A 208 2.37 9.96 23.74
CA SER A 208 2.13 10.76 24.93
C SER A 208 1.18 9.96 25.82
N GLN A 209 1.73 9.21 26.77
CA GLN A 209 0.96 8.70 27.89
C GLN A 209 0.60 9.93 28.70
N THR A 210 -0.69 10.24 28.71
CA THR A 210 -1.33 11.15 29.65
C THR A 210 -1.02 10.62 31.05
N THR A 211 -0.02 11.21 31.71
CA THR A 211 0.13 11.13 33.15
C THR A 211 -0.88 12.11 33.72
N THR A 212 -2.02 11.59 34.16
CA THR A 212 -2.86 12.29 35.13
C THR A 212 -2.08 12.31 36.44
N ASN A 213 -1.44 13.43 36.74
CA ASN A 213 -1.08 13.75 38.11
C ASN A 213 -2.39 14.10 38.84
N ASN A 214 -2.83 13.20 39.71
CA ASN A 214 -3.66 13.58 40.84
C ASN A 214 -2.70 14.14 41.88
N GLU A 215 -2.83 15.43 42.19
CA GLU A 215 -2.33 16.00 43.43
C GLU A 215 -3.50 16.12 44.40
N ASP A 216 -3.23 15.71 45.64
CA ASP A 216 -4.07 15.81 46.83
C ASP A 216 -4.39 17.27 47.22
#